data_AF-H2SEY2-F1
#
_entry.id   AF-H2SEY2-F1
#
_cell.length_a   1.000
_cell.length_b   1.000
_cell.length_c   1.000
_cell.angle_alpha   90.00
_cell.angle_beta   90.00
_cell.angle_gamma   90.00
#
_symmetry.space_group_name_H-M   'P 1'
#
loop_
_entity.id
_entity.type
_entity.pdbx_description
1 polymer ?
#
loop_
_entity_poly.entity_id
_entity_poly.type
_entity_poly.pdbx_seq_one_letter_code
_entity_poly.pdbx_strand_id
1 'polypeptide(L)'
;MSGSCLFRIITVSRCINTNPTTVLCPTAVLNRVQTCGYAKKVAAKGKGKFMVKEELKGPEVCKDPVRLTTYAVGVNVFKQGEDPMLKPPDQYPEWLFQLNLGAVKKLHELDADTWEYWKRLRKENMWRFNRLHKGKKF
;
A
#
# COMPACT_ATOMS: atom_id res chain seq x y z
N MET A 1 37.67 -61.25 -14.04
CA MET A 1 37.80 -60.71 -15.41
C MET A 1 36.41 -60.20 -15.80
N SER A 2 35.96 -59.06 -15.29
CA SER A 2 36.12 -57.71 -15.83
C SER A 2 35.74 -57.60 -17.31
N GLY A 3 34.67 -56.85 -17.60
CA GLY A 3 34.13 -56.65 -18.94
C GLY A 3 32.96 -55.66 -18.94
N SER A 4 33.28 -54.39 -18.69
CA SER A 4 32.38 -53.24 -18.63
C SER A 4 31.76 -52.93 -19.99
N CYS A 5 30.43 -52.76 -20.08
CA CYS A 5 29.78 -52.17 -21.25
C CYS A 5 29.23 -50.77 -20.91
N LEU A 6 30.02 -49.76 -21.26
CA LEU A 6 29.68 -48.34 -21.22
C LEU A 6 28.81 -48.00 -22.43
N PHE A 7 27.53 -47.67 -22.23
CA PHE A 7 26.73 -47.07 -23.29
C PHE A 7 27.12 -45.60 -23.45
N ARG A 8 27.72 -45.30 -24.61
CA ARG A 8 28.18 -43.97 -25.01
C ARG A 8 26.99 -43.06 -25.32
N ILE A 9 26.95 -41.93 -24.64
CA ILE A 9 26.10 -40.78 -24.95
C ILE A 9 26.61 -40.18 -26.28
N ILE A 10 25.76 -40.12 -27.30
CA ILE A 10 26.05 -39.37 -28.53
C ILE A 10 25.30 -38.04 -28.43
N THR A 11 26.03 -36.97 -28.10
CA THR A 11 25.57 -35.59 -28.22
C THR A 11 25.62 -35.18 -29.69
N VAL A 12 24.46 -35.02 -30.33
CA VAL A 12 24.39 -34.40 -31.66
C VAL A 12 24.41 -32.89 -31.48
N SER A 13 25.61 -32.31 -31.57
CA SER A 13 25.81 -30.88 -31.71
C SER A 13 25.30 -30.43 -33.08
N ARG A 14 24.17 -29.72 -33.11
CA ARG A 14 23.69 -29.07 -34.33
C ARG A 14 24.37 -27.71 -34.47
N CYS A 15 25.43 -27.68 -35.27
CA CYS A 15 26.11 -26.45 -35.67
C CYS A 15 25.13 -25.58 -36.48
N ILE A 16 24.77 -24.41 -35.96
CA ILE A 16 24.01 -23.40 -36.71
C ILE A 16 25.03 -22.58 -37.50
N ASN A 17 24.97 -22.75 -38.82
CA ASN A 17 25.76 -22.03 -39.80
C ASN A 17 25.30 -20.55 -39.86
N THR A 18 26.25 -19.63 -39.76
CA THR A 18 26.03 -18.18 -39.85
C THR A 18 25.84 -17.75 -41.30
N ASN A 19 24.62 -17.32 -41.65
CA ASN A 19 24.39 -16.49 -42.84
C ASN A 19 23.86 -15.13 -42.39
N PRO A 20 24.54 -14.01 -42.67
CA PRO A 20 24.05 -12.67 -42.36
C PRO A 20 23.09 -12.23 -43.46
N THR A 21 21.84 -12.71 -43.40
CA THR A 21 20.76 -12.11 -44.18
C THR A 21 20.09 -11.07 -43.29
N THR A 22 20.27 -9.81 -43.68
CA THR A 22 19.58 -8.62 -43.18
C THR A 22 18.07 -8.84 -43.16
N VAL A 23 17.56 -9.34 -42.04
CA VAL A 23 16.13 -9.28 -41.72
C VAL A 23 15.87 -7.85 -41.27
N LEU A 24 15.39 -7.04 -42.21
CA LEU A 24 14.69 -5.79 -41.91
C LEU A 24 13.49 -6.16 -41.01
N CYS A 25 13.66 -6.07 -39.70
CA CYS A 25 12.53 -6.01 -38.78
C CYS A 25 11.71 -4.78 -39.17
N PRO A 26 10.45 -4.90 -39.58
CA PRO A 26 9.56 -3.76 -39.60
C PRO A 26 9.41 -3.36 -38.13
N THR A 27 10.05 -2.27 -37.75
CA THR A 27 9.80 -1.60 -36.48
C THR A 27 8.30 -1.36 -36.42
N ALA A 28 7.61 -2.03 -35.51
CA ALA A 28 6.19 -1.88 -35.29
C ALA A 28 5.91 -0.42 -34.90
N VAL A 29 5.58 0.41 -35.89
CA VAL A 29 5.24 1.84 -35.76
C VAL A 29 3.95 2.05 -34.96
N LEU A 30 3.29 0.96 -34.53
CA LEU A 30 1.99 0.98 -33.86
C LEU A 30 2.05 1.06 -32.32
N ASN A 31 3.22 0.95 -31.69
CA ASN A 31 3.35 1.19 -30.24
C ASN A 31 3.94 2.57 -29.94
N ARG A 32 3.36 3.63 -30.55
CA ARG A 32 3.64 5.00 -30.12
C ARG A 32 2.81 5.29 -28.86
N VAL A 33 3.42 5.11 -27.69
CA VAL A 33 2.86 5.58 -26.42
C VAL A 33 2.63 7.09 -26.55
N GLN A 34 1.36 7.52 -26.56
CA GLN A 34 1.03 8.93 -26.56
C GLN A 34 1.33 9.49 -25.17
N THR A 35 2.47 10.17 -25.02
CA THR A 35 2.76 10.94 -23.81
C THR A 35 2.06 12.28 -23.93
N CYS A 36 0.94 12.44 -23.24
CA CYS A 36 0.25 13.70 -23.15
C CYS A 36 1.11 14.71 -22.34
N GLY A 37 1.73 15.66 -23.03
CA GLY A 37 2.66 16.66 -22.47
C GLY A 37 2.05 17.73 -21.57
N TYR A 38 0.95 17.45 -20.87
CA TYR A 38 0.25 18.42 -20.01
C TYR A 38 1.05 18.83 -18.78
N ALA A 39 2.08 18.06 -18.39
CA ALA A 39 2.97 18.41 -17.28
C ALA A 39 4.17 19.22 -17.78
N LYS A 40 4.00 20.53 -17.97
CA LYS A 40 5.14 21.46 -18.09
C LYS A 40 5.85 21.50 -16.74
N LYS A 41 7.14 21.12 -16.69
CA LYS A 41 7.96 21.35 -15.49
C LYS A 41 7.89 22.85 -15.17
N VAL A 42 7.36 23.19 -14.00
CA VAL A 42 7.41 24.56 -13.49
C VAL A 42 8.88 24.91 -13.30
N ALA A 43 9.39 25.79 -14.17
CA ALA A 43 10.66 26.44 -13.96
C ALA A 43 10.57 27.15 -12.61
N ALA A 44 11.50 26.85 -11.70
CA ALA A 44 11.60 27.50 -10.40
C ALA A 44 11.84 29.00 -10.63
N LYS A 45 10.76 29.78 -10.69
CA LYS A 45 10.80 31.21 -10.89
C LYS A 45 10.25 31.89 -9.65
N GLY A 46 11.19 32.44 -8.88
CA GLY A 46 10.98 33.69 -8.16
C GLY A 46 10.43 33.57 -6.75
N LYS A 47 11.25 34.04 -5.81
CA LYS A 47 10.86 34.50 -4.47
C LYS A 47 9.55 35.29 -4.53
N GLY A 48 8.50 34.75 -3.92
CA GLY A 48 7.24 35.43 -3.66
C GLY A 48 6.96 35.37 -2.17
N LYS A 49 7.14 36.51 -1.50
CA LYS A 49 6.55 36.96 -0.23
C LYS A 49 6.23 35.88 0.81
N PHE A 50 6.94 36.00 1.93
CA PHE A 50 6.60 35.52 3.27
C PHE A 50 5.08 35.54 3.51
N MET A 51 4.38 34.48 3.11
CA MET A 51 3.15 34.11 3.78
C MET A 51 3.61 33.78 5.17
N VAL A 52 3.30 34.66 6.13
CA VAL A 52 3.22 34.28 7.53
C VAL A 52 2.45 32.98 7.50
N LYS A 53 3.17 31.88 7.75
CA LYS A 53 2.56 30.58 7.94
C LYS A 53 1.81 30.77 9.24
N GLU A 54 0.57 31.25 9.13
CA GLU A 54 -0.34 31.29 10.26
C GLU A 54 -0.41 29.83 10.70
N GLU A 55 0.29 29.56 11.79
CA GLU A 55 0.37 28.23 12.34
C GLU A 55 -1.04 27.93 12.83
N LEU A 56 -1.79 27.17 12.03
CA LEU A 56 -3.14 26.76 12.37
C LEU A 56 -3.07 25.93 13.65
N LYS A 57 -3.18 26.63 14.78
CA LYS A 57 -3.28 26.00 16.09
C LYS A 57 -4.65 25.34 16.15
N GLY A 58 -4.67 24.06 16.51
CA GLY A 58 -5.91 23.34 16.75
C GLY A 58 -6.72 24.01 17.87
N PRO A 59 -8.03 23.74 17.95
CA PRO A 59 -8.87 24.23 19.04
C PRO A 59 -8.31 23.78 20.38
N GLU A 60 -8.53 24.61 21.41
CA GLU A 60 -8.08 24.31 22.76
C GLU A 60 -8.79 23.06 23.29
N VAL A 61 -8.01 22.16 23.88
CA VAL A 61 -8.52 20.90 24.44
C VAL A 61 -8.76 21.06 25.93
N CYS A 62 -9.93 20.64 26.40
CA CYS A 62 -10.28 20.62 27.83
C CYS A 62 -9.35 19.67 28.60
N LYS A 63 -8.90 20.09 29.79
CA LYS A 63 -8.00 19.32 30.68
C LYS A 63 -8.67 18.86 31.97
N ASP A 64 -9.96 19.15 32.14
CA ASP A 64 -10.68 18.85 33.37
C ASP A 64 -11.09 17.36 33.40
N PRO A 65 -10.63 16.57 34.37
CA PRO A 65 -10.83 15.11 34.36
C PRO A 65 -12.30 14.72 34.51
N VAL A 66 -13.07 15.48 35.29
CA VAL A 66 -14.50 15.24 35.51
C VAL A 66 -15.26 15.44 34.19
N ARG A 67 -14.98 16.52 33.46
CA ARG A 67 -15.67 16.80 32.20
C ARG A 67 -15.34 15.77 31.12
N LEU A 68 -14.09 15.31 31.05
CA LEU A 68 -13.64 14.27 30.11
C LEU A 68 -14.25 12.89 30.37
N THR A 69 -14.64 12.60 31.62
CA THR A 69 -15.25 11.31 32.00
C THR A 69 -16.78 11.32 31.88
N THR A 70 -17.41 12.49 31.98
CA THR A 70 -18.87 12.62 31.93
C THR A 70 -19.39 12.98 30.54
N TYR A 71 -18.63 13.74 29.76
CA TYR A 71 -19.04 14.24 28.44
C TYR A 71 -18.05 13.80 27.35
N ALA A 72 -18.57 13.55 26.15
CA ALA A 72 -17.74 13.30 24.98
C ALA A 72 -17.26 14.62 24.38
N VAL A 73 -16.27 15.24 25.03
CA VAL A 73 -15.74 16.56 24.66
C VAL A 73 -15.15 16.54 23.25
N GLY A 74 -15.56 17.48 22.41
CA GLY A 74 -15.06 17.62 21.03
C GLY A 74 -15.85 16.83 19.98
N VAL A 75 -16.96 16.22 20.37
CA VAL A 75 -17.89 15.57 19.43
C VAL A 75 -18.79 16.59 18.75
N ASN A 76 -19.19 17.66 19.44
CA ASN A 76 -19.97 18.71 18.81
C ASN A 76 -19.08 19.63 17.95
N VAL A 77 -19.27 19.58 16.62
CA VAL A 77 -18.55 20.42 15.66
C VAL A 77 -19.26 21.75 15.35
N PHE A 78 -20.51 21.91 15.82
CA PHE A 78 -21.29 23.12 15.58
C PHE A 78 -20.92 24.23 16.57
N LYS A 79 -21.05 25.49 16.15
CA LYS A 79 -20.79 26.66 17.00
C LYS A 79 -21.80 26.79 18.15
N GLN A 80 -23.01 26.27 17.93
CA GLN A 80 -24.09 26.24 18.90
C GLN A 80 -24.36 24.79 19.30
N GLY A 81 -24.71 24.59 20.57
CA GLY A 81 -24.97 23.28 21.16
C GLY A 81 -23.86 22.84 22.11
N GLU A 82 -24.18 21.85 22.92
CA GLU A 82 -23.26 21.28 23.90
C GLU A 82 -22.81 19.89 23.48
N ASP A 83 -21.66 19.46 24.02
CA ASP A 83 -21.17 18.10 23.82
C ASP A 83 -22.14 17.08 24.45
N PRO A 84 -22.37 15.93 23.81
CA PRO A 84 -23.25 14.92 24.34
C PRO A 84 -22.67 14.27 25.62
N MET A 85 -23.54 14.01 26.59
CA MET A 85 -23.20 13.30 27.82
C MET A 85 -23.01 11.80 27.55
N LEU A 86 -22.02 11.19 28.18
CA LEU A 86 -21.78 9.75 28.11
C LEU A 86 -22.89 9.00 28.84
N LYS A 87 -23.42 7.96 28.19
CA LYS A 87 -24.49 7.13 28.73
C LYS A 87 -23.91 5.99 29.58
N PRO A 88 -24.71 5.35 30.44
CA PRO A 88 -24.30 4.10 31.08
C PRO A 88 -24.06 2.99 30.05
N PRO A 89 -23.23 1.97 30.37
CA PRO A 89 -22.84 0.90 29.46
C PRO A 89 -24.04 0.14 28.86
N ASP A 90 -25.11 -0.02 29.64
CA ASP A 90 -26.33 -0.77 29.24
C ASP A 90 -27.09 -0.12 28.07
N GLN A 91 -26.86 1.17 27.80
CA GLN A 91 -27.47 1.87 26.67
C GLN A 91 -26.67 1.71 25.37
N TYR A 92 -25.46 1.15 25.44
CA TYR A 92 -24.63 0.89 24.27
C TYR A 92 -24.79 -0.55 23.80
N PRO A 93 -24.70 -0.80 22.49
CA PRO A 93 -24.85 -2.14 21.96
C PRO A 93 -23.68 -3.05 22.37
N GLU A 94 -23.96 -4.33 22.59
CA GLU A 94 -22.98 -5.30 23.12
C GLU A 94 -21.72 -5.42 22.25
N TRP A 95 -21.87 -5.40 20.91
CA TRP A 95 -20.75 -5.53 19.97
C TRP A 95 -19.66 -4.48 20.19
N LEU A 96 -19.98 -3.32 20.79
CA LEU A 96 -19.01 -2.26 21.09
C LEU A 96 -17.92 -2.76 22.05
N PHE A 97 -18.32 -3.58 23.02
CA PHE A 97 -17.41 -4.12 24.05
C PHE A 97 -16.69 -5.39 23.59
N GLN A 98 -17.07 -5.94 22.43
CA GLN A 98 -16.45 -7.12 21.83
C GLN A 98 -15.34 -6.77 20.80
N LEU A 99 -15.09 -5.47 20.58
CA LEU A 99 -14.05 -5.00 19.65
C LEU A 99 -12.64 -5.33 20.15
N ASN A 100 -11.75 -5.73 19.23
CA ASN A 100 -10.34 -5.95 19.54
C ASN A 100 -9.60 -4.61 19.64
N LEU A 101 -9.33 -4.16 20.88
CA LEU A 101 -8.54 -2.97 21.17
C LEU A 101 -7.01 -3.23 21.20
N GLY A 102 -6.60 -4.49 21.08
CA GLY A 102 -5.22 -4.91 21.14
C GLY A 102 -4.51 -4.87 19.79
N ALA A 103 -3.43 -5.63 19.69
CA ALA A 103 -2.72 -5.79 18.43
C ALA A 103 -3.60 -6.46 17.38
N VAL A 104 -3.45 -6.03 16.13
CA VAL A 104 -4.11 -6.65 14.99
C VAL A 104 -3.64 -8.09 14.87
N LYS A 105 -4.61 -9.02 14.77
CA LYS A 105 -4.34 -10.46 14.60
C LYS A 105 -3.40 -10.70 13.43
N LYS A 106 -2.42 -11.57 13.64
CA LYS A 106 -1.47 -11.97 12.60
C LYS A 106 -2.11 -13.00 11.67
N LEU A 107 -1.53 -13.19 10.48
CA LEU A 107 -2.07 -14.10 9.49
C LEU A 107 -2.21 -15.55 10.01
N HIS A 108 -1.27 -16.03 10.82
CA HIS A 108 -1.29 -17.40 11.38
C HIS A 108 -2.31 -17.59 12.52
N GLU A 109 -2.83 -16.51 13.08
CA GLU A 109 -3.86 -16.54 14.13
C GLU A 109 -5.28 -16.48 13.53
N LEU A 110 -5.38 -16.16 12.23
CA LEU A 110 -6.63 -16.06 11.50
C LEU A 110 -6.94 -17.39 10.83
N ASP A 111 -8.22 -17.71 10.79
CA ASP A 111 -8.72 -18.93 10.13
C ASP A 111 -8.88 -18.72 8.62
N ALA A 112 -8.47 -19.70 7.83
CA ALA A 112 -8.41 -19.63 6.37
C ALA A 112 -9.78 -19.48 5.71
N ASP A 113 -10.84 -19.91 6.39
CA ASP A 113 -12.22 -19.83 5.87
C ASP A 113 -12.86 -18.45 6.10
N THR A 114 -12.16 -17.53 6.77
CA THR A 114 -12.66 -16.18 7.04
C THR A 114 -12.20 -15.16 5.98
N TRP A 115 -13.06 -14.19 5.68
CA TRP A 115 -12.70 -13.08 4.78
C TRP A 115 -11.50 -12.24 5.29
N GLU A 116 -11.37 -12.12 6.61
CA GLU A 116 -10.30 -11.35 7.25
C GLU A 116 -8.91 -11.93 6.95
N TYR A 117 -8.79 -13.25 6.95
CA TYR A 117 -7.57 -13.97 6.58
C TYR A 117 -7.11 -13.58 5.17
N TRP A 118 -8.00 -13.67 4.18
CA TRP A 118 -7.67 -13.35 2.79
C TRP A 118 -7.34 -11.87 2.58
N LYS A 119 -8.05 -10.96 3.28
CA LYS A 119 -7.74 -9.54 3.29
C LYS A 119 -6.33 -9.28 3.85
N ARG A 120 -5.95 -9.98 4.91
CA ARG A 120 -4.62 -9.89 5.52
C ARG A 120 -3.54 -10.47 4.60
N LEU A 121 -3.75 -11.65 4.05
CA LEU A 121 -2.83 -12.31 3.12
C LEU A 121 -2.54 -11.43 1.90
N ARG A 122 -3.58 -10.83 1.30
CA ARG A 122 -3.43 -9.89 0.18
C ARG A 122 -2.54 -8.71 0.55
N LYS A 123 -2.75 -8.14 1.74
CA LYS A 123 -1.97 -6.99 2.22
C LYS A 123 -0.49 -7.35 2.42
N GLU A 124 -0.21 -8.51 3.00
CA GLU A 124 1.17 -9.01 3.19
C GLU A 124 1.87 -9.31 1.86
N ASN A 125 1.15 -9.89 0.89
CA ASN A 125 1.67 -10.12 -0.45
C ASN A 125 1.98 -8.81 -1.18
N MET A 126 1.13 -7.78 -1.03
CA MET A 126 1.39 -6.45 -1.59
C MET A 126 2.64 -5.81 -0.96
N TRP A 127 2.80 -5.90 0.36
CA TRP A 127 4.01 -5.42 1.02
C TRP A 127 5.27 -6.13 0.55
N ARG A 128 5.20 -7.46 0.40
CA ARG A 128 6.29 -8.26 -0.16
C ARG A 128 6.62 -7.82 -1.59
N PHE A 129 5.60 -7.66 -2.44
CA PHE A 129 5.78 -7.21 -3.82
C PHE A 129 6.45 -5.83 -3.88
N ASN A 130 5.95 -4.86 -3.12
CA ASN A 130 6.51 -3.51 -3.06
C ASN A 130 7.95 -3.52 -2.57
N ARG A 131 8.29 -4.35 -1.58
CA ARG A 131 9.66 -4.50 -1.09
C ARG A 131 10.59 -5.07 -2.16
N LEU A 132 10.15 -6.08 -2.91
CA LEU A 132 10.95 -6.72 -3.97
C LEU A 132 11.09 -5.86 -5.23
N HIS A 133 10.13 -4.98 -5.50
CA HIS A 133 10.14 -4.08 -6.66
C HIS A 133 10.72 -2.70 -6.34
N LYS A 134 11.08 -2.46 -5.08
CA LYS A 134 11.77 -1.25 -4.67
C LYS A 134 13.12 -1.17 -5.41
N GLY A 135 13.27 -0.14 -6.25
CA GLY A 135 14.52 0.12 -6.98
C GLY A 135 14.68 -0.62 -8.31
N LYS A 136 13.69 -1.40 -8.76
CA LYS A 136 13.69 -1.92 -10.13
C LYS A 136 13.38 -0.78 -11.11
N LYS A 137 14.20 -0.64 -12.15
CA LYS A 137 13.91 0.26 -13.28
C LYS A 137 12.94 -0.44 -14.22
N PHE A 138 12.11 0.35 -14.90
CA PHE A 138 11.11 -0.10 -15.87
C PHE A 138 11.76 -0.76 -17.09
#